data_AF-A0A657BE26-F1
#
_entry.id   AF-A0A657BE26-F1
#
_cell.length_a   1.000
_cell.length_b   1.000
_cell.length_c   1.000
_cell.angle_alpha   90.00
_cell.angle_beta   90.00
_cell.angle_gamma   90.00
#
_symmetry.space_group_name_H-M   'P 1'
#
loop_
_entity.id
_entity.type
_entity.pdbx_description
1 polymer ?
#
loop_
_entity_poly.entity_id
_entity_poly.type
_entity_poly.pdbx_seq_one_letter_code
_entity_poly.pdbx_strand_id
1 'polypeptide(L)'
;MNDEVNFKNNPLHGLGLKSLLEEVVEHYGFEILYAYLNINCFKINPSIASSVKFLKKTDWAREKLEGFYLYQFKNLPRPSSEQYHIPPRDRIIPDGQVPGEPAELSIEDAARLQEKRAKKAAEFGKSGSRQGRSSGPYGGGGSSSKRYESDRPGRKDKASGSSTHSSSDSSTSSPNSAGGDPWAAWREK
;
A
#
# COMPACT_ATOMS: atom_id res chain seq x y z
N MET A 1 -13.21 -28.85 10.92
CA MET A 1 -13.92 -28.91 9.63
C MET A 1 -12.96 -28.29 8.63
N ASN A 2 -12.59 -29.00 7.57
CA ASN A 2 -11.85 -28.37 6.48
C ASN A 2 -12.87 -27.56 5.71
N ASP A 3 -12.96 -26.26 6.00
CA ASP A 3 -13.74 -25.34 5.18
C ASP A 3 -13.04 -25.28 3.82
N GLU A 4 -13.46 -26.14 2.89
CA GLU A 4 -12.96 -26.16 1.52
C GLU A 4 -13.23 -24.80 0.90
N VAL A 5 -12.19 -23.98 0.81
CA VAL A 5 -12.28 -22.64 0.27
C VAL A 5 -12.65 -22.75 -1.22
N ASN A 6 -13.89 -22.42 -1.55
CA ASN A 6 -14.41 -22.54 -2.91
C ASN A 6 -13.96 -21.36 -3.78
N PHE A 7 -12.84 -21.52 -4.47
CA PHE A 7 -12.33 -20.53 -5.43
C PHE A 7 -13.02 -20.58 -6.81
N LYS A 8 -13.95 -21.52 -7.03
CA LYS A 8 -14.53 -21.78 -8.37
C LYS A 8 -15.39 -20.62 -8.89
N ASN A 9 -15.89 -19.77 -8.02
CA ASN A 9 -16.80 -18.68 -8.38
C ASN A 9 -16.08 -17.40 -8.82
N ASN A 10 -14.75 -17.39 -8.83
CA ASN A 10 -14.00 -16.25 -9.33
C ASN A 10 -14.05 -16.24 -10.87
N PRO A 11 -14.60 -15.20 -11.53
CA PRO A 11 -14.68 -15.13 -12.98
C PRO A 11 -13.30 -15.09 -13.65
N LEU A 12 -12.21 -14.80 -12.91
CA LEU A 12 -10.84 -14.87 -13.43
C LEU A 12 -10.30 -16.30 -13.55
N HIS A 13 -10.94 -17.28 -12.91
CA HIS A 13 -10.50 -18.66 -12.94
C HIS A 13 -10.77 -19.28 -14.32
N GLY A 14 -9.71 -19.66 -15.04
CA GLY A 14 -9.80 -20.16 -16.42
C GLY A 14 -9.81 -19.09 -17.51
N LEU A 15 -9.92 -17.80 -17.16
CA LEU A 15 -9.75 -16.71 -18.14
C LEU A 15 -8.27 -16.40 -18.40
N GLY A 16 -7.91 -16.40 -19.68
CA GLY A 16 -6.58 -16.02 -20.13
C GLY A 16 -6.39 -14.50 -20.12
N LEU A 17 -5.17 -14.05 -19.79
CA LEU A 17 -4.82 -12.62 -19.74
C LEU A 17 -5.08 -11.89 -21.07
N LYS A 18 -4.93 -12.59 -22.20
CA LYS A 18 -5.20 -12.05 -23.54
C LYS A 18 -6.70 -11.77 -23.72
N SER A 19 -7.56 -12.77 -23.47
CA SER A 19 -9.01 -12.65 -23.60
C SER A 19 -9.57 -11.59 -22.65
N LEU A 20 -9.10 -11.58 -21.40
CA LEU A 20 -9.49 -10.56 -20.43
C LEU A 20 -9.13 -9.15 -20.93
N LEU A 21 -7.92 -8.95 -21.44
CA LEU A 21 -7.54 -7.65 -21.98
C LEU A 21 -8.36 -7.27 -23.22
N GLU A 22 -8.64 -8.23 -24.10
CA GLU A 22 -9.47 -8.01 -25.30
C GLU A 22 -10.87 -7.52 -24.93
N GLU A 23 -11.56 -8.19 -24.01
CA GLU A 23 -12.88 -7.78 -23.52
C GLU A 23 -12.85 -6.35 -22.94
N VAL A 24 -11.88 -6.06 -22.08
CA VAL A 24 -11.79 -4.74 -21.42
C VAL A 24 -11.48 -3.62 -22.42
N VAL A 25 -10.61 -3.89 -23.40
CA VAL A 25 -10.25 -2.93 -24.45
C VAL A 25 -11.41 -2.74 -25.43
N GLU A 26 -12.16 -3.78 -25.76
CA GLU A 26 -13.33 -3.69 -26.63
C GLU A 26 -14.42 -2.79 -26.02
N HIS A 27 -14.61 -2.87 -24.70
CA HIS A 27 -15.61 -2.06 -24.01
C HIS A 27 -15.16 -0.63 -23.68
N TYR A 28 -13.91 -0.41 -23.24
CA TYR A 28 -13.45 0.91 -22.76
C TYR A 28 -12.39 1.58 -23.63
N GLY A 29 -11.68 0.82 -24.46
CA GLY A 29 -10.53 1.32 -25.21
C GLY A 29 -9.29 1.59 -24.33
N PHE A 30 -8.17 1.83 -25.00
CA PHE A 30 -6.88 2.04 -24.34
C PHE A 30 -6.77 3.37 -23.59
N GLU A 31 -7.42 4.42 -24.10
CA GLU A 31 -7.33 5.78 -23.53
C GLU A 31 -7.94 5.84 -22.13
N ILE A 32 -9.15 5.28 -21.97
CA ILE A 32 -9.84 5.18 -20.67
C ILE A 32 -9.01 4.33 -19.71
N LEU A 33 -8.52 3.17 -20.16
CA LEU A 33 -7.69 2.30 -19.33
C LEU A 33 -6.44 3.01 -18.83
N TYR A 34 -5.75 3.77 -19.68
CA TYR A 34 -4.62 4.59 -19.26
C TYR A 34 -5.05 5.65 -18.23
N ALA A 35 -6.16 6.35 -18.46
CA ALA A 35 -6.60 7.42 -17.59
C ALA A 35 -6.93 6.92 -16.16
N TYR A 36 -7.55 5.75 -16.03
CA TYR A 36 -7.92 5.14 -14.74
C TYR A 36 -6.77 4.38 -14.07
N LEU A 37 -6.09 3.50 -14.83
CA LEU A 37 -5.06 2.61 -14.29
C LEU A 37 -3.68 3.26 -14.25
N ASN A 38 -3.43 4.29 -15.06
CA ASN A 38 -2.14 4.96 -15.21
C ASN A 38 -1.00 3.97 -15.46
N ILE A 39 -1.19 3.05 -16.41
CA ILE A 39 -0.19 2.06 -16.84
C ILE A 39 0.33 2.45 -18.22
N ASN A 40 1.63 2.75 -18.31
CA ASN A 40 2.22 3.34 -19.53
C ASN A 40 2.10 2.46 -20.78
N CYS A 41 1.93 1.14 -20.66
CA CYS A 41 1.76 0.26 -21.83
C CYS A 41 0.49 0.55 -22.64
N PHE A 42 -0.51 1.21 -22.04
CA PHE A 42 -1.73 1.63 -22.75
C PHE A 42 -1.61 3.01 -23.42
N LYS A 43 -0.55 3.76 -23.11
CA LYS A 43 -0.27 5.07 -23.72
C LYS A 43 0.75 4.97 -24.86
N ILE A 44 1.81 4.21 -24.64
CA ILE A 44 2.94 4.12 -25.57
C ILE A 44 2.77 2.87 -26.43
N ASN A 45 2.44 3.04 -27.70
CA ASN A 45 2.19 1.95 -28.67
C ASN A 45 1.14 0.93 -28.15
N PRO A 46 -0.11 1.38 -27.93
CA PRO A 46 -1.17 0.52 -27.44
C PRO A 46 -1.45 -0.59 -28.45
N SER A 47 -1.14 -1.83 -28.06
CA SER A 47 -1.55 -3.03 -28.79
C SER A 47 -1.82 -4.16 -27.80
N ILE A 48 -2.71 -5.07 -28.17
CA ILE A 48 -3.04 -6.24 -27.34
C ILE A 48 -1.78 -7.08 -27.11
N ALA A 49 -0.99 -7.34 -28.16
CA ALA A 49 0.20 -8.18 -28.06
C ALA A 49 1.31 -7.56 -27.19
N SER A 50 1.58 -6.26 -27.32
CA SER A 50 2.57 -5.56 -26.48
C SER A 50 2.13 -5.50 -25.02
N SER A 51 0.85 -5.21 -24.78
CA SER A 51 0.27 -5.12 -23.44
C SER A 51 0.29 -6.48 -22.74
N VAL A 52 -0.09 -7.57 -23.40
CA VAL A 52 -0.03 -8.92 -22.81
C VAL A 52 1.41 -9.30 -22.45
N LYS A 53 2.38 -9.01 -23.33
CA LYS A 53 3.81 -9.25 -23.03
C LYS A 53 4.27 -8.45 -21.80
N PHE A 54 3.82 -7.21 -21.67
CA PHE A 54 4.13 -6.36 -20.52
C PHE A 54 3.48 -6.87 -19.22
N LEU A 55 2.18 -7.16 -19.24
CA LEU A 55 1.43 -7.64 -18.09
C LEU A 55 1.90 -9.02 -17.59
N LYS A 56 2.48 -9.85 -18.46
CA LYS A 56 3.14 -11.10 -18.06
C LYS A 56 4.42 -10.88 -17.25
N LYS A 57 5.13 -9.77 -17.45
CA LYS A 57 6.39 -9.45 -16.78
C LYS A 57 6.19 -8.59 -15.52
N THR A 58 5.06 -7.91 -15.44
CA THR A 58 4.79 -6.89 -14.43
C THR A 58 3.57 -7.29 -13.61
N ASP A 59 3.79 -8.08 -12.56
CA ASP A 59 2.70 -8.70 -11.78
C ASP A 59 1.76 -7.67 -11.16
N TRP A 60 2.28 -6.59 -10.56
CA TRP A 60 1.43 -5.54 -9.98
C TRP A 60 0.49 -4.90 -11.02
N ALA A 61 0.92 -4.80 -12.29
CA ALA A 61 0.12 -4.24 -13.36
C ALA A 61 -0.97 -5.23 -13.81
N ARG A 62 -0.65 -6.53 -13.83
CA ARG A 62 -1.61 -7.61 -14.06
C ARG A 62 -2.68 -7.61 -12.99
N GLU A 63 -2.30 -7.59 -11.71
CA GLU A 63 -3.24 -7.56 -10.59
C GLU A 63 -4.13 -6.32 -10.61
N LYS A 64 -3.58 -5.17 -11.02
CA LYS A 64 -4.36 -3.94 -11.15
C LYS A 64 -5.43 -4.04 -12.25
N LEU A 65 -5.09 -4.66 -13.38
CA LEU A 65 -6.02 -4.93 -14.48
C LEU A 65 -7.08 -5.97 -14.10
N GLU A 66 -6.68 -7.05 -13.43
CA GLU A 66 -7.61 -8.08 -12.93
C GLU A 66 -8.57 -7.52 -11.89
N GLY A 67 -8.09 -6.68 -10.96
CA GLY A 67 -8.94 -5.97 -10.02
C GLY A 67 -9.91 -5.02 -10.72
N PHE A 68 -9.47 -4.31 -11.75
CA PHE A 68 -10.36 -3.48 -12.59
C PHE A 68 -11.43 -4.32 -13.29
N TYR A 69 -11.05 -5.49 -13.82
CA TYR A 69 -12.00 -6.42 -14.44
C TYR A 69 -13.09 -6.86 -13.46
N LEU A 70 -12.73 -7.25 -12.24
CA LEU A 70 -13.70 -7.70 -11.24
C LEU A 70 -14.69 -6.61 -10.83
N TYR A 71 -14.20 -5.41 -10.49
CA TYR A 71 -15.03 -4.40 -9.83
C TYR A 71 -15.61 -3.36 -10.79
N GLN A 72 -14.92 -3.11 -11.90
CA GLN A 72 -15.35 -2.09 -12.85
C GLN A 72 -16.02 -2.70 -14.07
N PHE A 73 -15.56 -3.87 -14.53
CA PHE A 73 -16.17 -4.55 -15.68
C PHE A 73 -17.26 -5.55 -15.28
N LYS A 74 -17.04 -6.36 -14.23
CA LYS A 74 -18.04 -7.31 -13.71
C LYS A 74 -18.89 -6.71 -12.58
N ASN A 75 -18.63 -5.46 -12.18
CA ASN A 75 -19.35 -4.71 -11.14
C ASN A 75 -19.60 -5.51 -9.85
N LEU A 76 -18.62 -6.31 -9.44
CA LEU A 76 -18.72 -7.10 -8.21
C LEU A 76 -18.60 -6.21 -6.97
N PRO A 77 -19.21 -6.60 -5.84
CA PRO A 77 -19.09 -5.86 -4.61
C PRO A 77 -17.63 -5.79 -4.15
N ARG A 78 -17.30 -4.71 -3.44
CA ARG A 78 -15.95 -4.53 -2.91
C ARG A 78 -15.60 -5.65 -1.92
N PRO A 79 -14.36 -6.16 -1.96
CA PRO A 79 -13.92 -7.23 -1.08
C PRO A 79 -13.77 -6.69 0.35
N SER A 80 -13.75 -7.58 1.34
CA SER A 80 -13.34 -7.24 2.70
C SER A 80 -11.88 -6.75 2.73
N SER A 81 -11.48 -6.08 3.80
CA SER A 81 -10.11 -5.59 3.96
C SER A 81 -9.08 -6.71 3.87
N GLU A 82 -9.33 -7.85 4.52
CA GLU A 82 -8.45 -9.02 4.49
C GLU A 82 -8.33 -9.58 3.05
N GLN A 83 -9.45 -9.70 2.36
CA GLN A 83 -9.50 -10.20 1.00
C GLN A 83 -8.90 -9.23 -0.03
N TYR A 84 -8.88 -7.93 0.28
CA TYR A 84 -8.28 -6.91 -0.59
C TYR A 84 -6.76 -7.04 -0.67
N HIS A 85 -6.10 -7.46 0.41
CA HIS A 85 -4.66 -7.69 0.44
C HIS A 85 -4.22 -8.93 -0.36
N ILE A 86 -5.17 -9.80 -0.69
CA ILE A 86 -4.94 -11.02 -1.48
C ILE A 86 -5.01 -10.67 -2.99
N PRO A 87 -4.16 -11.29 -3.84
CA PRO A 87 -4.22 -11.10 -5.28
C PRO A 87 -5.61 -11.39 -5.86
N PRO A 88 -6.08 -10.67 -6.89
CA PRO A 88 -7.43 -10.81 -7.44
C PRO A 88 -7.84 -12.23 -7.82
N ARG A 89 -6.91 -13.06 -8.33
CA ARG A 89 -7.18 -14.44 -8.73
C ARG A 89 -7.44 -15.37 -7.54
N ASP A 90 -6.83 -15.07 -6.40
CA ASP A 90 -6.94 -15.86 -5.18
C ASP A 90 -8.08 -15.36 -4.27
N ARG A 91 -8.91 -14.44 -4.79
CA ARG A 91 -10.05 -13.91 -4.05
C ARG A 91 -11.22 -14.88 -4.00
N ILE A 92 -11.76 -15.05 -2.80
CA ILE A 92 -12.99 -15.81 -2.55
C ILE A 92 -14.18 -14.90 -2.86
N ILE A 93 -15.01 -15.32 -3.81
CA ILE A 93 -16.25 -14.63 -4.18
C ILE A 93 -17.42 -15.52 -3.72
N PRO A 94 -18.31 -15.04 -2.84
CA PRO A 94 -19.47 -15.80 -2.37
C PRO A 94 -20.40 -16.26 -3.50
N ASP A 95 -20.92 -17.48 -3.38
CA ASP A 95 -21.66 -18.22 -4.41
C ASP A 95 -22.95 -17.56 -4.94
N GLY A 96 -23.47 -16.54 -4.25
CA GLY A 96 -24.65 -15.78 -4.67
C GLY A 96 -24.36 -14.54 -5.50
N GLN A 97 -23.09 -14.20 -5.77
CA GLN A 97 -22.72 -12.98 -6.48
C GLN A 97 -22.64 -13.23 -7.98
N VAL A 98 -23.45 -12.49 -8.75
CA VAL A 98 -23.46 -12.56 -10.21
C VAL A 98 -22.80 -11.29 -10.76
N PRO A 99 -21.95 -11.40 -11.80
CA PRO A 99 -21.45 -10.23 -12.50
C PRO A 99 -22.58 -9.33 -13.01
N GLY A 100 -22.46 -8.03 -12.76
CA GLY A 100 -23.35 -7.00 -13.28
C GLY A 100 -22.89 -6.42 -14.62
N GLU A 101 -23.58 -5.38 -15.06
CA GLU A 101 -23.19 -4.61 -16.24
C GLU A 101 -21.89 -3.83 -16.02
N PRO A 102 -21.03 -3.69 -17.06
CA PRO A 102 -19.82 -2.89 -16.98
C PRO A 102 -20.12 -1.44 -16.56
N ALA A 103 -19.31 -0.90 -15.64
CA ALA A 103 -19.48 0.45 -15.15
C ALA A 103 -19.15 1.49 -16.24
N GLU A 104 -20.01 2.49 -16.40
CA GLU A 104 -19.74 3.59 -17.32
C GLU A 104 -18.56 4.44 -16.81
N LEU A 105 -17.47 4.47 -17.57
CA LEU A 105 -16.23 5.17 -17.25
C LEU A 105 -16.05 6.32 -18.22
N SER A 106 -15.99 7.55 -17.71
CA SER A 106 -15.76 8.77 -18.52
C SER A 106 -14.33 9.28 -18.39
N ILE A 107 -13.77 9.79 -19.48
CA ILE A 107 -12.44 10.42 -19.50
C ILE A 107 -12.40 11.65 -18.56
N GLU A 108 -13.51 12.38 -18.47
CA GLU A 108 -13.62 13.56 -17.60
C GLU A 108 -13.51 13.17 -16.11
N ASP A 109 -14.13 12.06 -15.73
CA ASP A 109 -14.05 11.53 -14.38
C ASP A 109 -12.63 11.08 -14.02
N ALA A 110 -11.92 10.49 -14.99
CA ALA A 110 -10.53 10.15 -14.84
C ALA A 110 -9.64 11.40 -14.63
N ALA A 111 -9.87 12.47 -15.39
CA ALA A 111 -9.15 13.74 -15.23
C ALA A 111 -9.36 14.35 -13.84
N ARG A 112 -10.61 14.35 -13.35
CA ARG A 112 -10.94 14.80 -11.99
C ARG A 112 -10.25 13.94 -10.92
N LEU A 113 -10.15 12.64 -11.13
CA LEU A 113 -9.45 11.74 -10.21
C LEU A 113 -7.93 12.01 -10.22
N GLN A 114 -7.35 12.29 -11.39
CA GLN A 114 -5.94 12.65 -11.53
C GLN A 114 -5.64 14.00 -10.86
N GLU A 115 -6.49 15.01 -11.04
CA GLU A 115 -6.36 16.31 -10.37
C GLU A 115 -6.40 16.15 -8.83
N LYS A 116 -7.36 15.36 -8.32
CA LYS A 116 -7.44 15.05 -6.88
C LYS A 116 -6.16 14.38 -6.37
N ARG A 117 -5.62 13.41 -7.12
CA ARG A 117 -4.35 12.73 -6.78
C ARG A 117 -3.18 13.73 -6.79
N ALA A 118 -3.08 14.60 -7.79
CA ALA A 118 -2.04 15.62 -7.90
C ALA A 118 -2.12 16.67 -6.78
N LYS A 119 -3.33 17.14 -6.45
CA LYS A 119 -3.56 18.08 -5.35
C LYS A 119 -3.14 17.48 -4.00
N LYS A 120 -3.54 16.24 -3.71
CA LYS A 120 -3.14 15.53 -2.49
C LYS A 120 -1.62 15.32 -2.41
N ALA A 121 -0.98 15.00 -3.53
CA ALA A 121 0.47 14.87 -3.60
C ALA A 121 1.20 16.21 -3.36
N ALA A 122 0.71 17.30 -3.95
CA ALA A 122 1.26 18.64 -3.74
C ALA A 122 1.09 19.14 -2.30
N GLU A 123 -0.03 18.80 -1.66
CA GLU A 123 -0.28 19.10 -0.24
C GLU A 123 0.65 18.34 0.69
N PHE A 124 0.85 17.03 0.46
CA PHE A 124 1.80 16.22 1.24
C PHE A 124 3.24 16.77 1.17
N GLY A 125 3.67 17.22 -0.01
CA GLY A 125 4.97 17.87 -0.20
C GLY A 125 5.12 19.20 0.55
N LYS A 126 4.02 19.95 0.76
CA LYS A 126 4.01 21.18 1.55
C LYS A 126 4.10 20.91 3.06
N SER A 127 3.48 19.83 3.55
CA SER A 127 3.58 19.42 4.97
C SER A 127 4.89 18.72 5.33
N GLY A 128 5.57 18.09 4.37
CA GLY A 128 6.85 17.40 4.56
C GLY A 128 8.09 18.31 4.62
N SER A 129 7.95 19.62 4.38
CA SER A 129 9.07 20.57 4.35
C SER A 129 9.30 21.33 5.67
N ARG A 130 8.90 20.74 6.81
CA ARG A 130 9.11 21.30 8.15
C ARG A 130 9.88 20.40 9.12
N GLN A 131 10.93 19.69 8.68
CA GLN A 131 12.06 19.37 9.57
C GLN A 131 13.28 18.85 8.80
N GLY A 132 14.03 19.80 8.25
CA GLY A 132 15.40 19.60 7.78
C GLY A 132 16.21 20.84 8.11
N ARG A 133 16.32 21.17 9.40
CA ARG A 133 17.22 22.24 9.85
C ARG A 133 18.67 21.73 9.81
N SER A 134 19.35 22.06 8.72
CA SER A 134 20.71 22.58 8.64
C SER A 134 21.83 21.82 9.37
N SER A 135 22.49 20.89 8.67
CA SER A 135 23.90 20.59 8.92
C SER A 135 24.76 21.73 8.33
N GLY A 136 25.05 22.74 9.15
CA GLY A 136 26.12 23.69 8.86
C GLY A 136 27.47 23.10 9.30
N PRO A 137 28.57 23.28 8.54
CA PRO A 137 29.89 22.87 8.97
C PRO A 137 30.36 23.83 10.09
N TYR A 138 31.13 23.33 11.05
CA TYR A 138 31.76 24.03 12.20
C TYR A 138 30.89 24.32 13.45
N GLY A 139 31.36 23.82 14.61
CA GLY A 139 30.96 24.20 15.97
C GLY A 139 29.87 23.32 16.57
N GLY A 140 29.92 22.80 17.78
CA GLY A 140 30.70 23.14 18.97
C GLY A 140 29.83 22.72 20.17
N GLY A 141 30.44 22.14 21.21
CA GLY A 141 29.74 21.48 22.31
C GLY A 141 28.69 22.33 23.04
N GLY A 142 27.70 21.65 23.61
CA GLY A 142 26.65 22.26 24.42
C GLY A 142 25.95 21.22 25.27
N SER A 143 26.18 21.31 26.58
CA SER A 143 25.76 20.41 27.64
C SER A 143 24.24 20.40 27.89
N SER A 144 23.83 19.45 28.74
CA SER A 144 22.76 19.59 29.74
C SER A 144 21.39 18.97 29.45
N SER A 145 21.21 17.80 30.06
CA SER A 145 20.14 17.40 30.98
C SER A 145 18.65 17.63 30.65
N LYS A 146 17.93 16.49 30.70
CA LYS A 146 16.59 16.24 31.29
C LYS A 146 15.44 17.21 30.95
N ARG A 147 14.35 16.65 30.43
CA ARG A 147 13.13 16.27 31.20
C ARG A 147 12.00 15.88 30.24
N TYR A 148 11.40 14.73 30.46
CA TYR A 148 10.01 14.54 30.07
C TYR A 148 9.20 15.33 31.12
N GLU A 149 8.50 16.37 30.69
CA GLU A 149 7.54 17.08 31.54
C GLU A 149 6.16 16.79 30.96
N SER A 150 5.42 15.94 31.66
CA SER A 150 4.04 15.59 31.37
C SER A 150 3.10 16.53 32.11
N ASP A 151 2.47 17.46 31.40
CA ASP A 151 1.35 18.25 31.91
C ASP A 151 0.03 17.47 31.78
N ARG A 152 -0.33 16.76 32.86
CA ARG A 152 -1.72 16.42 33.21
C ARG A 152 -2.15 17.36 34.35
N PRO A 153 -3.33 18.00 34.30
CA PRO A 153 -3.79 18.84 35.40
C PRO A 153 -4.53 18.00 36.45
N GLY A 154 -4.37 18.34 37.74
CA GLY A 154 -5.31 17.94 38.79
C GLY A 154 -4.73 17.62 40.17
N ARG A 155 -4.63 18.64 41.02
CA ARG A 155 -4.46 18.61 42.49
C ARG A 155 -5.28 17.53 43.22
N LYS A 156 -4.68 16.84 44.21
CA LYS A 156 -5.07 16.86 45.65
C LYS A 156 -4.20 15.95 46.53
N ASP A 157 -4.04 16.40 47.77
CA ASP A 157 -3.11 16.03 48.83
C ASP A 157 -3.39 14.68 49.54
N LYS A 158 -2.34 13.95 49.99
CA LYS A 158 -2.03 13.59 51.40
C LYS A 158 -1.10 12.37 51.57
N ALA A 159 0.02 12.61 52.25
CA ALA A 159 0.67 11.88 53.36
C ALA A 159 0.89 10.34 53.35
N SER A 160 2.17 10.01 53.64
CA SER A 160 2.70 9.04 54.64
C SER A 160 3.36 7.73 54.16
N GLY A 161 4.52 7.43 54.78
CA GLY A 161 5.19 6.13 54.90
C GLY A 161 6.21 5.80 53.81
N SER A 162 7.52 6.05 53.94
CA SER A 162 8.52 5.30 54.72
C SER A 162 8.51 3.78 54.49
N SER A 163 9.48 3.25 53.74
CA SER A 163 10.54 2.38 54.32
C SER A 163 11.43 1.74 53.25
N THR A 164 12.73 1.88 53.50
CA THR A 164 13.91 1.19 52.98
C THR A 164 13.84 -0.34 52.96
N HIS A 165 14.48 -0.98 51.96
CA HIS A 165 15.59 -1.96 52.13
C HIS A 165 15.98 -2.55 50.75
N SER A 166 17.25 -2.46 50.36
CA SER A 166 18.33 -3.46 50.50
C SER A 166 18.56 -4.31 49.24
N SER A 167 19.66 -3.96 48.57
CA SER A 167 20.61 -4.70 47.74
C SER A 167 20.72 -6.23 47.86
N SER A 168 20.91 -6.89 46.70
CA SER A 168 22.03 -7.82 46.36
C SER A 168 21.77 -8.36 44.94
N ASP A 169 22.58 -8.01 43.93
CA ASP A 169 23.81 -8.66 43.44
C ASP A 169 23.61 -10.08 42.89
N SER A 170 23.73 -10.22 41.56
CA SER A 170 24.38 -11.38 40.95
C SER A 170 24.75 -11.06 39.50
N SER A 171 26.05 -11.06 39.26
CA SER A 171 26.71 -10.90 37.97
C SER A 171 26.65 -12.20 37.15
N THR A 172 26.51 -12.10 35.84
CA THR A 172 27.02 -13.10 34.89
C THR A 172 27.23 -12.47 33.51
N SER A 173 28.32 -12.90 32.90
CA SER A 173 29.13 -12.24 31.88
C SER A 173 28.60 -12.42 30.45
N SER A 174 28.95 -11.46 29.58
CA SER A 174 28.70 -11.35 28.13
C SER A 174 29.14 -12.58 27.28
N PRO A 175 28.72 -12.68 26.00
CA PRO A 175 29.46 -11.97 24.93
C PRO A 175 28.64 -11.43 23.73
N ASN A 176 29.25 -10.43 23.10
CA ASN A 176 28.99 -9.78 21.80
C ASN A 176 28.23 -10.60 20.73
N SER A 177 27.34 -9.91 20.00
CA SER A 177 27.10 -10.17 18.57
C SER A 177 26.74 -8.87 17.85
N ALA A 178 27.47 -8.65 16.76
CA ALA A 178 27.47 -7.46 15.93
C ALA A 178 26.13 -7.26 15.19
N GLY A 179 25.51 -6.10 15.35
CA GLY A 179 24.39 -5.65 14.53
C GLY A 179 24.90 -5.04 13.23
N GLY A 180 24.96 -5.85 12.16
CA GLY A 180 25.11 -5.37 10.79
C GLY A 180 23.77 -4.92 10.22
N ASP A 181 23.74 -3.73 9.60
CA ASP A 181 22.59 -3.18 8.89
C ASP A 181 22.28 -4.03 7.63
N PRO A 182 21.09 -4.65 7.52
CA PRO A 182 20.75 -5.57 6.43
C PRO A 182 20.60 -4.91 5.05
N TRP A 183 20.77 -3.59 4.94
CA TRP A 183 20.57 -2.83 3.69
C TRP A 183 21.85 -2.27 3.05
N ALA A 184 23.03 -2.59 3.60
CA ALA A 184 24.30 -2.04 3.12
C ALA A 184 24.65 -2.37 1.65
N ALA A 185 24.08 -3.44 1.06
CA ALA A 185 24.48 -3.94 -0.26
C ALA A 185 23.93 -3.17 -1.47
N TRP A 186 23.08 -2.15 -1.28
CA TRP A 186 22.43 -1.43 -2.39
C TRP A 186 23.05 -0.06 -2.73
N ARG A 187 24.04 0.41 -1.96
CA ARG A 187 24.57 1.78 -2.09
C ARG A 187 25.75 1.93 -3.04
N GLU A 188 26.29 0.85 -3.61
CA GLU A 188 27.38 0.94 -4.58
C GLU A 188 27.10 0.13 -5.84
N LYS A 189 26.63 0.82 -6.89
CA LYS A 189 26.88 0.44 -8.28
C LYS A 189 26.87 1.66 -9.19
#